data_AF-A0A5C7UPL7-F1
#
_entry.id   AF-A0A5C7UPL7-F1
#
_cell.length_a   1.000
_cell.length_b   1.000
_cell.length_c   1.000
_cell.angle_alpha   90.00
_cell.angle_beta   90.00
_cell.angle_gamma   90.00
#
_symmetry.space_group_name_H-M   'P 1'
#
loop_
_entity.id
_entity.type
_entity.pdbx_description
1 polymer ?
#
loop_
_entity_poly.entity_id
_entity_poly.type
_entity_poly.pdbx_seq_one_letter_code
_entity_poly.pdbx_strand_id
1 'polypeptide(L)'
;MFGILSVLGWLLTAYLARGAGASARASMFAWAAGFVALILTLHTLLYALLADRKARDADWLRRHGRAVQAEVVRLGRRGKGWRVQALAVAPTGTAAPTVFKSDILRADPRPRLAVGDHIQVHLHPTDRRRYWMAIGTESKYL
;
A
#
# COMPACT_ATOMS: atom_id res chain seq x y z
N MET A 1 -4.26 -15.22 0.94
CA MET A 1 -3.28 -15.67 -0.08
C MET A 1 -2.10 -16.41 0.56
N PHE A 2 -1.39 -15.82 1.53
CA PHE A 2 -0.28 -16.46 2.26
C PHE A 2 -0.64 -17.80 2.93
N GLY A 3 -1.76 -17.86 3.66
CA GLY A 3 -2.21 -19.11 4.27
C GLY A 3 -2.47 -20.23 3.27
N ILE A 4 -2.94 -19.90 2.06
CA ILE A 4 -3.22 -20.89 1.00
C ILE A 4 -1.91 -21.43 0.42
N LEU A 5 -0.92 -20.57 0.16
CA LEU A 5 0.41 -20.98 -0.32
C LEU A 5 1.18 -21.81 0.71
N SER A 6 1.08 -21.46 2.00
CA SER A 6 1.70 -22.24 3.07
C SER A 6 1.06 -23.62 3.22
N VAL A 7 -0.28 -23.69 3.19
CA VAL A 7 -1.02 -24.97 3.23
C VAL A 7 -0.69 -25.84 2.01
N LEU A 8 -0.62 -25.27 0.81
CA LEU A 8 -0.23 -26.00 -0.41
C LEU A 8 1.22 -26.51 -0.33
N GLY A 9 2.14 -25.73 0.26
CA GLY A 9 3.52 -26.15 0.50
C GLY A 9 3.60 -27.36 1.43
N TRP A 10 2.89 -27.30 2.57
CA TRP A 10 2.82 -28.43 3.51
C TRP A 10 2.14 -29.67 2.91
N LEU A 11 1.07 -29.49 2.13
CA LEU A 11 0.38 -30.58 1.43
C LEU A 11 1.27 -31.23 0.37
N LEU A 12 2.07 -30.44 -0.36
CA LEU A 12 3.03 -30.96 -1.33
C LEU A 12 4.14 -31.76 -0.63
N THR A 13 4.68 -31.26 0.49
CA THR A 13 5.67 -31.98 1.29
C THR A 13 5.10 -33.29 1.85
N ALA A 14 3.86 -33.27 2.35
CA ALA A 14 3.17 -34.46 2.84
C ALA A 14 2.86 -35.48 1.72
N TYR A 15 2.47 -34.99 0.54
CA TYR A 15 2.24 -35.82 -0.64
C TYR A 15 3.52 -36.52 -1.12
N LEU A 16 4.63 -35.77 -1.21
CA LEU A 16 5.95 -36.31 -1.56
C LEU A 16 6.45 -37.32 -0.51
N ALA A 17 6.23 -37.04 0.77
CA ALA A 17 6.58 -37.96 1.86
C ALA A 17 5.77 -39.27 1.79
N ARG A 18 4.50 -39.20 1.41
CA ARG A 18 3.60 -40.36 1.29
C ARG A 18 3.97 -41.27 0.10
N GLY A 19 4.54 -40.72 -0.97
CA GLY A 19 4.98 -41.49 -2.13
C GLY A 19 6.41 -42.07 -2.04
N ALA A 20 7.20 -41.67 -1.04
CA ALA A 20 8.63 -41.95 -1.02
C ALA A 20 9.03 -43.35 -0.54
N GLY A 21 8.14 -44.10 0.14
CA GLY A 21 8.43 -45.46 0.61
C GLY A 21 9.72 -45.60 1.46
N ALA A 22 10.23 -46.82 1.61
CA ALA A 22 11.43 -47.14 2.42
C ALA A 22 12.76 -46.56 1.89
N SER A 23 12.74 -45.86 0.74
CA SER A 23 13.92 -45.24 0.11
C SER A 23 14.04 -43.73 0.39
N ALA A 24 13.14 -43.17 1.19
CA ALA A 24 13.17 -41.76 1.59
C ALA A 24 14.40 -41.45 2.46
N ARG A 25 15.40 -40.79 1.86
CA ARG A 25 16.61 -40.36 2.58
C ARG A 25 16.30 -39.12 3.42
N ALA A 26 16.84 -39.05 4.64
CA ALA A 26 16.72 -37.88 5.53
C ALA A 26 17.15 -36.55 4.85
N SER A 27 18.06 -36.64 3.87
CA SER A 27 18.47 -35.51 3.03
C SER A 27 17.30 -34.92 2.23
N MET A 28 16.33 -35.71 1.78
CA MET A 28 15.16 -35.22 1.04
C MET A 28 14.26 -34.34 1.93
N PHE A 29 14.06 -34.75 3.18
CA PHE A 29 13.32 -33.95 4.16
C PHE A 29 14.09 -32.70 4.59
N ALA A 30 15.41 -32.78 4.72
CA ALA A 30 16.26 -31.62 4.99
C ALA A 30 16.21 -30.59 3.84
N TRP A 31 16.25 -31.04 2.59
CA TRP A 31 16.08 -30.18 1.42
C TRP A 31 14.69 -29.56 1.33
N ALA A 32 13.64 -30.32 1.63
CA ALA A 32 12.27 -29.81 1.67
C ALA A 32 12.10 -28.73 2.76
N ALA A 33 12.61 -28.98 3.98
CA ALA A 33 12.59 -28.02 5.07
C ALA A 33 13.39 -26.74 4.72
N GLY A 34 14.58 -26.90 4.13
CA GLY A 34 15.41 -25.78 3.66
C GLY A 34 14.70 -24.94 2.60
N PHE A 35 14.02 -25.57 1.64
CA PHE A 35 13.27 -24.87 0.60
C PHE A 35 12.08 -24.07 1.18
N VAL A 36 11.32 -24.66 2.11
CA VAL A 36 10.21 -23.97 2.80
C VAL A 36 10.73 -22.79 3.63
N ALA A 37 11.83 -22.98 4.36
CA ALA A 37 12.45 -21.90 5.13
C ALA A 37 12.93 -20.75 4.23
N LEU A 38 13.52 -21.06 3.07
CA LEU A 38 13.96 -20.07 2.09
C LEU A 38 12.78 -19.25 1.55
N ILE A 39 11.68 -19.90 1.14
CA ILE A 39 10.50 -19.21 0.63
C ILE A 39 9.88 -18.31 1.70
N LEU A 40 9.76 -18.79 2.94
CA LEU A 40 9.22 -17.99 4.03
C LEU A 40 10.10 -16.77 4.33
N THR A 41 11.41 -16.94 4.30
CA THR A 41 12.38 -15.85 4.51
C THR A 41 12.29 -14.83 3.39
N LEU A 42 12.30 -15.27 2.13
CA LEU A 42 12.18 -14.39 0.96
C LEU A 42 10.85 -13.63 0.96
N HIS A 43 9.76 -14.32 1.27
CA HIS A 43 8.45 -13.69 1.43
C HIS A 43 8.48 -12.61 2.52
N THR A 44 9.05 -12.93 3.68
CA THR A 44 9.10 -12.00 4.82
C THR A 44 9.91 -10.76 4.49
N LEU A 45 11.06 -10.94 3.81
CA LEU A 45 11.88 -9.83 3.31
C LEU A 45 11.13 -9.00 2.28
N LEU A 46 10.48 -9.61 1.29
CA LEU A 46 9.68 -8.89 0.29
C LEU A 46 8.51 -8.14 0.95
N TYR A 47 7.83 -8.77 1.91
CA TYR A 47 6.75 -8.15 2.67
C TYR A 47 7.28 -6.95 3.45
N ALA A 48 8.37 -7.07 4.20
CA ALA A 48 8.96 -5.96 4.94
C ALA A 48 9.40 -4.81 4.01
N LEU A 49 10.02 -5.14 2.87
CA LEU A 49 10.47 -4.14 1.90
C LEU A 49 9.31 -3.42 1.19
N LEU A 50 8.18 -4.09 0.95
CA LEU A 50 7.06 -3.56 0.18
C LEU A 50 5.92 -2.99 1.04
N ALA A 51 5.65 -3.58 2.20
CA ALA A 51 4.53 -3.19 3.07
C ALA A 51 4.66 -1.74 3.55
N ASP A 52 5.88 -1.31 3.90
CA ASP A 52 6.13 0.03 4.43
C ASP A 52 6.57 1.05 3.37
N ARG A 53 6.65 0.66 2.10
CA ARG A 53 7.12 1.59 1.05
C ARG A 53 6.28 2.86 1.00
N LYS A 54 4.94 2.73 1.07
CA LYS A 54 4.02 3.88 1.00
C LYS A 54 4.09 4.75 2.25
N ALA A 55 4.21 4.15 3.43
CA ALA A 55 4.38 4.89 4.68
C ALA A 55 5.69 5.69 4.65
N ARG A 56 6.78 5.07 4.18
CA ARG A 56 8.08 5.74 3.98
C ARG A 56 8.02 6.85 2.94
N ASP A 57 7.36 6.65 1.81
CA ASP A 57 7.17 7.68 0.78
C ASP A 57 6.36 8.86 1.33
N ALA A 58 5.31 8.58 2.11
CA ALA A 58 4.52 9.61 2.80
C ALA A 58 5.37 10.36 3.85
N ASP A 59 6.16 9.67 4.67
CA ASP A 59 7.07 10.28 5.64
C ASP A 59 8.14 11.14 4.98
N TRP A 60 8.63 10.69 3.82
CA TRP A 60 9.62 11.43 3.06
C TRP A 60 9.00 12.71 2.48
N LEU A 61 7.80 12.63 1.89
CA LEU A 61 7.07 13.78 1.35
C LEU A 61 6.62 14.75 2.45
N ARG A 62 6.26 14.26 3.64
CA ARG A 62 5.96 15.10 4.80
C ARG A 62 7.16 15.94 5.21
N ARG A 63 8.37 15.38 5.15
CA ARG A 63 9.61 16.03 5.58
C ARG A 63 10.24 16.92 4.50
N HIS A 64 10.18 16.51 3.24
CA HIS A 64 10.93 17.16 2.15
C HIS A 64 10.04 17.78 1.08
N GLY A 65 8.74 17.43 1.06
CA GLY A 65 7.80 17.95 0.07
C GLY A 65 7.33 19.36 0.40
N ARG A 66 6.95 20.10 -0.64
CA ARG A 66 6.37 21.45 -0.48
C ARG A 66 4.91 21.32 -0.05
N ALA A 67 4.55 21.87 1.10
CA ALA A 67 3.18 21.93 1.58
C ALA A 67 2.35 22.95 0.79
N VAL A 68 1.16 22.53 0.36
CA VAL A 68 0.16 23.35 -0.34
C VAL A 68 -1.20 23.10 0.31
N GLN A 69 -1.96 24.17 0.53
CA GLN A 69 -3.35 24.06 0.98
C GLN A 69 -4.24 23.70 -0.20
N ALA A 70 -5.13 22.74 0.00
CA ALA A 70 -6.12 22.33 -0.98
C ALA A 70 -7.49 22.19 -0.35
N GLU A 71 -8.52 22.63 -1.07
CA GLU A 71 -9.91 22.52 -0.65
C GLU A 71 -10.51 21.22 -1.20
N VAL A 72 -11.23 20.47 -0.37
CA VAL A 72 -11.92 19.25 -0.78
C VAL A 72 -13.13 19.61 -1.63
N VAL A 73 -13.09 19.26 -2.91
CA VAL A 73 -14.17 19.56 -3.86
C VAL A 73 -15.12 18.40 -4.09
N ARG A 74 -14.68 17.16 -3.83
CA ARG A 74 -15.52 15.98 -4.04
C ARG A 74 -15.12 14.81 -3.15
N LEU A 75 -16.13 14.22 -2.52
CA LEU A 75 -16.06 12.94 -1.82
C LEU A 75 -16.98 11.95 -2.52
N GLY A 76 -16.47 10.80 -2.93
CA GLY A 76 -17.27 9.82 -3.65
C GLY A 76 -16.75 8.40 -3.54
N ARG A 77 -17.58 7.44 -3.96
CA ARG A 77 -17.18 6.04 -4.10
C ARG A 77 -16.75 5.74 -5.53
N ARG A 78 -15.75 4.88 -5.68
CA ARG A 78 -15.34 4.25 -6.94
C ARG A 78 -15.21 2.75 -6.70
N GLY A 79 -16.15 1.96 -7.23
CA GLY A 79 -16.24 0.54 -6.90
C GLY A 79 -16.47 0.32 -5.40
N LYS A 80 -15.67 -0.55 -4.78
CA LYS A 80 -15.76 -0.88 -3.35
C LYS A 80 -15.06 0.11 -2.40
N GLY A 81 -14.40 1.15 -2.91
CA GLY A 81 -13.68 2.09 -2.05
C GLY A 81 -14.01 3.55 -2.32
N TRP A 82 -13.48 4.42 -1.47
CA TRP A 82 -13.74 5.84 -1.43
C TRP A 82 -12.64 6.64 -2.12
N ARG A 83 -12.96 7.86 -2.55
CA ARG A 83 -12.05 8.76 -3.23
C ARG A 83 -12.32 10.19 -2.79
N VAL A 84 -11.25 10.92 -2.54
CA VAL A 84 -11.24 12.35 -2.25
C VAL A 84 -10.65 13.06 -3.45
N GLN A 85 -11.27 14.15 -3.89
CA GLN A 85 -10.67 15.10 -4.81
C GLN A 85 -10.55 16.44 -4.10
N ALA A 86 -9.39 17.06 -4.22
CA ALA A 86 -9.10 18.36 -3.65
C ALA A 86 -8.50 19.28 -4.71
N LEU A 87 -8.68 20.58 -4.55
CA LEU A 87 -8.26 21.60 -5.49
C LEU A 87 -7.28 22.53 -4.78
N ALA A 88 -6.10 22.75 -5.38
CA ALA A 88 -5.10 23.64 -4.80
C ALA A 88 -5.67 25.05 -4.61
N VAL A 89 -5.59 25.57 -3.40
CA VAL A 89 -5.92 26.98 -3.13
C VAL A 89 -4.80 27.82 -3.73
N ALA A 90 -5.03 28.34 -4.93
CA ALA A 90 -4.08 29.24 -5.57
C ALA A 90 -4.04 30.57 -4.80
N PRO A 91 -2.86 31.13 -4.52
CA PRO A 91 -2.78 32.54 -4.16
C PRO A 91 -3.36 33.33 -5.33
N THR A 92 -4.32 34.20 -5.03
CA THR A 92 -5.05 35.05 -5.98
C THR A 92 -4.16 35.52 -7.15
N GLY A 93 -4.56 35.21 -8.39
CA GLY A 93 -3.97 35.85 -9.57
C GLY A 93 -3.89 35.00 -10.83
N THR A 94 -3.29 33.82 -10.83
CA THR A 94 -2.92 33.18 -12.11
C THR A 94 -2.49 31.72 -11.94
N ALA A 95 -3.41 30.77 -12.16
CA ALA A 95 -3.16 29.43 -12.68
C ALA A 95 -4.48 28.65 -12.79
N ALA A 96 -4.57 27.75 -13.76
CA ALA A 96 -5.64 26.76 -13.79
C ALA A 96 -5.65 25.94 -12.47
N PRO A 97 -6.82 25.60 -11.92
CA PRO A 97 -6.91 24.88 -10.65
C PRO A 97 -6.20 23.52 -10.75
N THR A 98 -5.23 23.28 -9.87
CA THR A 98 -4.55 21.99 -9.78
C THR A 98 -5.43 21.03 -8.98
N VAL A 99 -5.89 19.95 -9.61
CA VAL A 99 -6.75 18.94 -8.99
C VAL A 99 -5.91 17.77 -8.47
N PHE A 100 -5.95 17.56 -7.16
CA PHE A 100 -5.41 16.40 -6.49
C PHE A 100 -6.50 15.34 -6.31
N LYS A 101 -6.13 14.08 -6.48
CA LYS A 101 -7.04 12.95 -6.35
C LYS A 101 -6.38 11.91 -5.47
N SER A 102 -7.02 11.56 -4.37
CA SER A 102 -6.60 10.41 -3.60
C SER A 102 -6.80 9.14 -4.44
N ASP A 103 -6.07 8.11 -4.04
CA ASP A 103 -6.36 6.75 -4.45
C ASP A 103 -7.55 6.19 -3.67
N ILE A 104 -7.86 4.91 -3.95
CA ILE A 104 -9.00 4.22 -3.38
C ILE A 104 -8.75 4.00 -1.88
N LEU A 105 -9.48 4.74 -1.06
CA LEU A 105 -9.52 4.59 0.39
C LEU A 105 -10.44 3.42 0.75
N ARG A 106 -10.05 2.61 1.72
CA ARG A 106 -10.89 1.49 2.21
C ARG A 106 -11.99 1.96 3.16
N ALA A 107 -11.72 2.98 3.95
CA ALA A 107 -12.66 3.53 4.92
C ALA A 107 -13.43 4.73 4.34
N ASP A 108 -14.63 4.97 4.85
CA ASP A 108 -15.40 6.17 4.54
C ASP A 108 -14.72 7.41 5.14
N PRO A 109 -14.32 8.41 4.32
CA PRO A 109 -13.69 9.63 4.82
C PRO A 109 -14.69 10.64 5.41
N ARG A 110 -16.00 10.52 5.13
CA ARG A 110 -17.02 11.51 5.52
C ARG A 110 -17.08 11.85 7.02
N PRO A 111 -16.83 10.93 7.97
CA PRO A 111 -16.86 11.27 9.39
C PRO A 111 -15.77 12.25 9.83
N ARG A 112 -14.74 12.47 8.99
CA ARG A 112 -13.57 13.31 9.31
C ARG A 112 -13.31 14.41 8.30
N LEU A 113 -14.01 14.37 7.16
CA LEU A 113 -13.74 15.22 6.02
C LEU A 113 -15.05 15.51 5.29
N ALA A 114 -15.33 16.78 5.08
CA ALA A 114 -16.44 17.30 4.30
C ALA A 114 -15.95 17.98 3.02
N VAL A 115 -16.88 18.24 2.10
CA VAL A 115 -16.62 19.13 0.95
C VAL A 115 -16.52 20.56 1.47
N GLY A 116 -15.50 21.30 1.03
CA GLY A 116 -15.13 22.63 1.54
C GLY A 116 -14.03 22.61 2.60
N ASP A 117 -13.69 21.44 3.15
CA ASP A 117 -12.61 21.33 4.13
C ASP A 117 -11.25 21.60 3.48
N HIS A 118 -10.38 22.25 4.24
CA HIS A 118 -9.01 22.52 3.83
C HIS A 118 -8.08 21.42 4.34
N ILE A 119 -7.31 20.84 3.44
CA ILE A 119 -6.33 19.80 3.73
C ILE A 119 -4.95 20.20 3.20
N GLN A 120 -3.92 19.72 3.88
CA GLN A 120 -2.55 19.87 3.38
C GLN A 120 -2.21 18.78 2.36
N VAL A 121 -1.60 19.20 1.26
CA VAL A 121 -1.03 18.33 0.24
C VAL A 121 0.47 18.61 0.14
N HIS A 122 1.28 17.57 0.27
CA HIS A 122 2.72 17.64 0.14
C HIS A 122 3.14 17.23 -1.27
N LEU A 123 3.68 18.18 -2.03
CA LEU A 123 4.15 17.97 -3.40
C LEU A 123 5.60 17.47 -3.40
N HIS A 124 5.93 16.53 -4.29
CA HIS A 124 7.32 16.16 -4.50
C HIS A 124 8.12 17.36 -5.03
N PRO A 125 9.35 17.61 -4.55
CA PRO A 125 10.13 18.80 -4.92
C PRO A 125 10.37 18.95 -6.42
N THR A 126 10.55 17.81 -7.11
CA THR A 126 10.89 17.77 -8.54
C THR A 126 9.81 17.17 -9.43
N ASP A 127 8.88 16.37 -8.89
CA ASP A 127 7.89 15.62 -9.67
C ASP A 127 6.48 16.07 -9.30
N ARG A 128 5.91 16.97 -10.10
CA ARG A 128 4.56 17.52 -9.85
C ARG A 128 3.44 16.48 -9.91
N ARG A 129 3.70 15.27 -10.44
CA ARG A 129 2.71 14.17 -10.48
C ARG A 129 2.70 13.36 -9.18
N ARG A 130 3.76 13.46 -8.37
CA ARG A 130 3.86 12.79 -7.07
C ARG A 130 3.50 13.75 -5.95
N TYR A 131 2.53 13.35 -5.14
CA TYR A 131 2.10 14.10 -3.98
C TYR A 131 1.51 13.16 -2.93
N TRP A 132 1.41 13.65 -1.70
CA TRP A 132 0.74 12.98 -0.61
C TRP A 132 -0.29 13.91 0.03
N MET A 133 -1.50 13.40 0.26
CA MET A 133 -2.60 14.16 0.86
C MET A 133 -2.71 13.81 2.35
N ALA A 134 -2.65 14.82 3.23
CA ALA A 134 -2.74 14.66 4.68
C ALA A 134 -4.19 14.51 5.15
N ILE A 135 -4.87 13.45 4.72
CA ILE A 135 -6.31 13.21 4.98
C ILE A 135 -6.61 12.50 6.31
N GLY A 136 -5.60 12.26 7.16
CA GLY A 136 -5.77 11.68 8.51
C GLY A 136 -6.42 10.29 8.55
N THR A 137 -6.64 9.69 7.38
CA THR A 137 -7.16 8.35 7.18
C THR A 137 -5.99 7.55 6.65
N GLU A 138 -5.74 6.38 7.25
CA GLU A 138 -4.85 5.40 6.64
C GLU A 138 -5.36 5.19 5.21
N SER A 139 -4.67 5.80 4.24
CA SER A 139 -4.82 5.49 2.85
C SER A 139 -4.28 4.06 2.71
N LYS A 140 -5.07 3.07 3.13
CA LYS A 140 -4.77 1.65 2.98
C LYS A 140 -5.04 1.32 1.52
N TYR A 141 -4.08 1.66 0.68
CA TYR A 141 -4.07 1.24 -0.70
C TYR A 141 -4.16 -0.30 -0.80
N LEU A 142 -4.87 -0.79 -1.81
CA LEU A 142 -4.63 -2.12 -2.36
C LEU A 142 -3.32 -2.11 -3.17
#